data_AF-A0A962RSP5-F1
#
_entry.id   AF-A0A962RSP5-F1
#
_cell.length_a   1.000
_cell.length_b   1.000
_cell.length_c   1.000
_cell.angle_alpha   90.00
_cell.angle_beta   90.00
_cell.angle_gamma   90.00
#
_symmetry.space_group_name_H-M   'P 1'
#
loop_
_entity.id
_entity.type
_entity.pdbx_description
1 polymer ?
#
loop_
_entity_poly.entity_id
_entity_poly.type
_entity_poly.pdbx_seq_one_letter_code
_entity_poly.pdbx_strand_id
1 'polypeptide(L)'
;MIRPGFGHGLFVGAALALLTGIVCNALVMAVAPAAALRTALGLAAAGYVLWLIVGAPTRTGRVVVALAWLVAALLAWLLEPPLGVYLAGHVGAAWLVRALFHHGRLGAALADLALTALALAAGIVAARHTASVTLGAWSFFLVQALWVFIPSAHDPAAADDDATRFAAAAARARTAWARLQGQG
;
A
#
# COMPACT_ATOMS: atom_id res chain seq x y z
N MET A 1 15.56 -9.48 9.03
CA MET A 1 15.18 -8.26 8.28
C MET A 1 14.28 -7.43 9.18
N ILE A 2 14.59 -6.16 9.38
CA ILE A 2 13.91 -5.29 10.36
C ILE A 2 12.51 -4.97 9.83
N ARG A 3 11.45 -5.31 10.59
CA ARG A 3 10.08 -4.85 10.26
C ARG A 3 10.09 -3.32 10.24
N PRO A 4 9.60 -2.65 9.19
CA PRO A 4 9.54 -1.20 9.18
C PRO A 4 8.62 -0.75 10.33
N GLY A 5 9.21 -0.16 11.37
CA GLY A 5 8.45 0.43 12.47
C GLY A 5 7.74 1.71 12.03
N PHE A 6 6.80 2.17 12.85
CA PHE A 6 6.07 3.43 12.64
C PHE A 6 7.00 4.60 12.29
N GLY A 7 8.12 4.75 13.02
CA GLY A 7 9.08 5.83 12.80
C GLY A 7 9.74 5.80 11.41
N HIS A 8 9.95 4.62 10.83
CA HIS A 8 10.51 4.51 9.48
C HIS A 8 9.48 4.95 8.43
N GLY A 9 8.22 4.50 8.57
CA GLY A 9 7.13 4.93 7.70
C GLY A 9 6.85 6.43 7.79
N LEU A 10 6.92 7.00 9.00
CA LEU A 10 6.79 8.43 9.25
C LEU A 10 7.86 9.24 8.53
N PHE A 11 9.13 8.84 8.65
CA PHE A 11 10.26 9.54 8.03
C PHE A 11 10.17 9.49 6.50
N VAL A 12 9.89 8.32 5.93
CA VAL A 12 9.70 8.15 4.48
C VAL A 12 8.52 8.99 3.99
N GLY A 13 7.41 8.99 4.75
CA GLY A 13 6.25 9.84 4.48
C GLY A 13 6.57 11.33 4.50
N ALA A 14 7.37 11.80 5.47
CA ALA A 14 7.81 13.18 5.56
C ALA A 14 8.68 13.57 4.36
N ALA A 15 9.65 12.73 4.02
CA ALA A 15 10.54 12.94 2.89
C ALA A 15 9.76 13.01 1.57
N LEU A 16 8.86 12.05 1.33
CA LEU A 16 8.03 12.04 0.13
C LEU A 16 7.10 13.25 0.07
N ALA A 17 6.49 13.66 1.18
CA ALA A 17 5.63 14.84 1.22
C ALA A 17 6.40 16.13 0.88
N LEU A 18 7.58 16.31 1.48
CA LEU A 18 8.46 17.45 1.17
C LEU A 18 8.91 17.46 -0.28
N LEU A 19 9.36 16.31 -0.79
CA LEU A 19 9.76 16.16 -2.19
C LEU A 19 8.59 16.46 -3.14
N THR A 20 7.38 16.02 -2.81
CA THR A 20 6.17 16.31 -3.60
C THR A 20 5.96 17.82 -3.73
N GLY A 21 6.05 18.56 -2.61
CA GLY A 21 5.93 20.01 -2.60
C GLY A 21 7.02 20.71 -3.42
N ILE A 22 8.28 20.32 -3.21
CA ILE A 22 9.44 20.87 -3.93
C ILE A 22 9.30 20.66 -5.43
N VAL A 23 9.02 19.42 -5.86
CA VAL A 23 8.84 19.06 -7.27
C VAL A 23 7.66 19.81 -7.87
N CYS A 24 6.53 19.87 -7.18
CA CYS A 24 5.37 20.61 -7.68
C CYS A 24 5.71 22.08 -7.90
N ASN A 25 6.36 22.74 -6.93
CA ASN A 25 6.70 24.15 -7.04
C ASN A 25 7.75 24.42 -8.13
N ALA A 26 8.75 23.56 -8.26
CA ALA A 26 9.77 23.67 -9.31
C ALA A 26 9.16 23.50 -10.71
N LEU A 27 8.22 22.55 -10.87
CA LEU A 27 7.59 22.26 -12.16
C LEU A 27 6.60 23.34 -12.61
N VAL A 28 5.94 24.06 -11.70
CA VAL A 28 5.00 25.14 -12.06
C VAL A 28 5.68 26.24 -12.88
N MET A 29 7.01 26.41 -12.76
CA MET A 29 7.77 27.37 -13.56
C MET A 29 8.00 26.91 -15.01
N ALA A 30 7.87 25.61 -15.30
CA ALA A 30 8.19 25.03 -16.59
C ALA A 30 6.96 24.48 -17.34
N VAL A 31 5.91 24.06 -16.62
CA VAL A 31 4.72 23.42 -17.19
C VAL A 31 3.43 23.96 -16.58
N ALA A 32 2.30 23.65 -17.21
CA ALA A 32 0.99 24.03 -16.69
C ALA A 32 0.79 23.51 -15.24
N PRO A 33 0.14 24.27 -14.34
CA PRO A 33 -0.03 23.89 -12.94
C PRO A 33 -0.67 22.51 -12.73
N ALA A 34 -1.64 22.16 -13.59
CA ALA A 34 -2.29 20.85 -13.55
C ALA A 34 -1.31 19.70 -13.90
N ALA A 35 -0.41 19.91 -14.86
CA ALA A 35 0.61 18.94 -15.24
C ALA A 35 1.70 18.83 -14.16
N ALA A 36 2.10 19.95 -13.57
CA ALA A 36 3.05 19.98 -12.44
C ALA A 36 2.51 19.16 -11.25
N LEU A 37 1.25 19.38 -10.87
CA LEU A 37 0.60 18.64 -9.79
C LEU A 37 0.51 17.14 -10.09
N ARG A 38 0.03 16.75 -11.29
CA ARG A 38 -0.07 15.34 -11.69
C ARG A 38 1.28 14.64 -11.67
N THR A 39 2.32 15.31 -12.15
CA THR A 39 3.69 14.79 -12.19
C THR A 39 4.25 14.64 -10.78
N ALA A 40 4.08 15.64 -9.92
CA ALA A 40 4.52 15.57 -8.52
C ALA A 40 3.83 14.42 -7.76
N LEU A 41 2.51 14.27 -7.91
CA LEU A 41 1.75 13.19 -7.28
C LEU A 41 2.13 11.81 -7.85
N GLY A 42 2.36 11.71 -9.16
CA GLY A 42 2.82 10.49 -9.81
C GLY A 42 4.20 10.05 -9.32
N LEU A 43 5.13 11.00 -9.17
CA LEU A 43 6.46 10.76 -8.61
C LEU A 43 6.42 10.37 -7.13
N ALA A 44 5.54 11.00 -6.34
CA ALA A 44 5.30 10.61 -4.95
C ALA A 44 4.78 9.17 -4.84
N ALA A 45 3.82 8.81 -5.68
CA ALA A 45 3.30 7.45 -5.76
C ALA A 45 4.38 6.45 -6.21
N ALA A 46 5.21 6.81 -7.20
CA ALA A 46 6.33 5.99 -7.64
C ALA A 46 7.32 5.74 -6.49
N GLY A 47 7.74 6.80 -5.79
CA GLY A 47 8.65 6.70 -4.66
C GLY A 47 8.11 5.80 -3.55
N TYR A 48 6.82 5.93 -3.25
CA TYR A 48 6.15 5.09 -2.24
C TYR A 48 6.08 3.62 -2.66
N VAL A 49 5.66 3.33 -3.90
CA VAL A 49 5.55 1.96 -4.41
C VAL A 49 6.92 1.29 -4.52
N LEU A 50 7.95 2.00 -4.97
CA LEU A 50 9.31 1.49 -4.99
C LEU A 50 9.81 1.15 -3.59
N TRP A 51 9.57 2.02 -2.62
CA TRP A 51 9.91 1.75 -1.21
C TRP A 51 9.22 0.48 -0.70
N LEU A 52 7.92 0.28 -1.01
CA LEU A 52 7.19 -0.94 -0.66
C LEU A 52 7.80 -2.20 -1.30
N ILE A 53 8.12 -2.15 -2.60
CA ILE A 53 8.68 -3.29 -3.35
C ILE A 53 10.09 -3.66 -2.83
N VAL A 54 10.92 -2.67 -2.49
CA VAL A 54 12.26 -2.90 -1.92
C VAL A 54 12.13 -3.55 -0.53
N GLY A 55 11.16 -3.11 0.27
CA GLY A 55 10.87 -3.65 1.60
C GLY A 55 10.19 -5.02 1.64
N ALA A 56 9.72 -5.54 0.50
CA ALA A 56 9.03 -6.83 0.45
C ALA A 56 9.96 -7.99 0.90
N PRO A 57 9.44 -9.05 1.56
CA PRO A 57 10.25 -10.19 1.98
C PRO A 57 10.52 -11.19 0.84
N THR A 58 9.59 -11.37 -0.10
CA THR A 58 9.70 -12.30 -1.23
C THR A 58 10.28 -11.61 -2.46
N ARG A 59 11.15 -12.28 -3.22
CA ARG A 59 11.79 -11.72 -4.43
C ARG A 59 10.97 -11.92 -5.71
N THR A 60 10.12 -12.95 -5.74
CA THR A 60 9.31 -13.31 -6.92
C THR A 60 8.24 -12.25 -7.18
N GLY A 61 8.13 -11.78 -8.43
CA GLY A 61 7.07 -10.84 -8.86
C GLY A 61 7.38 -9.35 -8.71
N ARG A 62 8.47 -8.95 -8.03
CA ARG A 62 8.80 -7.52 -7.84
C ARG A 62 8.97 -6.75 -9.15
N VAL A 63 9.74 -7.31 -10.08
CA VAL A 63 9.99 -6.68 -11.39
C VAL A 63 8.70 -6.58 -12.20
N VAL A 64 7.89 -7.64 -12.19
CA VAL A 64 6.61 -7.67 -12.91
C VAL A 64 5.66 -6.61 -12.35
N VAL A 65 5.53 -6.52 -11.03
CA VAL A 65 4.68 -5.52 -10.38
C VAL A 65 5.20 -4.10 -10.62
N ALA A 66 6.52 -3.88 -10.54
CA ALA A 66 7.12 -2.58 -10.83
C ALA A 66 6.87 -2.14 -12.28
N LEU A 67 7.07 -3.05 -13.24
CA LEU A 67 6.80 -2.78 -14.66
C LEU A 67 5.31 -2.53 -14.92
N ALA A 68 4.43 -3.36 -14.38
CA ALA A 68 2.98 -3.18 -14.50
C ALA A 68 2.54 -1.83 -13.92
N TRP A 69 3.09 -1.45 -12.77
CA TRP A 69 2.82 -0.16 -12.15
C TRP A 69 3.35 1.01 -13.00
N LEU A 70 4.56 0.91 -13.55
CA LEU A 70 5.12 1.95 -14.43
C LEU A 70 4.30 2.13 -15.71
N VAL A 71 3.88 1.03 -16.33
CA VAL A 71 3.00 1.08 -17.52
C VAL A 71 1.66 1.73 -17.15
N ALA A 72 1.04 1.33 -16.04
CA ALA A 72 -0.21 1.92 -15.57
C ALA A 72 -0.06 3.42 -15.25
N ALA A 73 1.05 3.81 -14.61
CA ALA A 73 1.36 5.20 -14.29
C ALA A 73 1.55 6.05 -15.55
N LEU A 74 2.28 5.53 -16.55
CA LEU A 74 2.48 6.20 -17.84
C LEU A 74 1.16 6.36 -18.59
N LEU A 75 0.33 5.31 -18.65
CA LEU A 75 -0.99 5.38 -19.26
C LEU A 75 -1.90 6.37 -18.54
N ALA A 76 -1.92 6.35 -17.20
CA ALA A 76 -2.70 7.30 -16.42
C ALA A 76 -2.23 8.75 -16.61
N TRP A 77 -0.94 8.95 -16.87
CA TRP A 77 -0.40 10.27 -17.20
C TRP A 77 -0.80 10.71 -18.62
N LEU A 78 -0.68 9.83 -19.62
CA LEU A 78 -1.01 10.11 -21.02
C LEU A 78 -2.50 10.32 -21.28
N LEU A 79 -3.37 9.59 -20.57
CA LEU A 79 -4.83 9.65 -20.75
C LEU A 79 -5.48 10.84 -20.02
N GLU A 80 -4.72 11.53 -19.17
CA GLU A 80 -5.17 12.68 -18.38
C GLU A 80 -6.57 12.53 -17.72
N PRO A 81 -6.89 11.39 -17.07
CA PRO A 81 -8.20 11.17 -16.46
C PRO A 81 -8.45 12.20 -15.35
N PRO A 82 -9.71 12.47 -14.97
CA PRO A 82 -10.03 13.41 -13.87
C PRO A 82 -9.17 13.15 -12.63
N LEU A 83 -8.74 14.20 -11.93
CA LEU A 83 -7.74 14.10 -10.85
C LEU A 83 -8.12 13.07 -9.77
N GLY A 84 -9.41 12.96 -9.44
CA GLY A 84 -9.90 11.94 -8.50
C GLY A 84 -9.65 10.50 -8.99
N VAL A 85 -9.87 10.24 -10.28
CA VAL A 85 -9.60 8.92 -10.90
C VAL A 85 -8.10 8.65 -10.96
N TYR A 86 -7.30 9.66 -11.30
CA TYR A 86 -5.84 9.57 -11.31
C TYR A 86 -5.28 9.19 -9.93
N LEU A 87 -5.75 9.87 -8.88
CA LEU A 87 -5.37 9.58 -7.49
C LEU A 87 -5.85 8.20 -7.05
N ALA A 88 -7.11 7.86 -7.31
CA ALA A 88 -7.67 6.56 -6.97
C ALA A 88 -6.91 5.41 -7.65
N GLY A 89 -6.46 5.59 -8.90
CA GLY A 89 -5.64 4.63 -9.61
C GLY A 89 -4.30 4.38 -8.92
N HIS A 90 -3.54 5.43 -8.61
CA HIS A 90 -2.24 5.32 -7.92
C HIS A 90 -2.36 4.76 -6.51
N VAL A 91 -3.33 5.27 -5.74
CA VAL A 91 -3.57 4.84 -4.36
C VAL A 91 -4.08 3.40 -4.31
N GLY A 92 -4.99 3.03 -5.21
CA GLY A 92 -5.50 1.67 -5.33
C GLY A 92 -4.40 0.69 -5.76
N ALA A 93 -3.52 1.09 -6.67
CA ALA A 93 -2.38 0.29 -7.06
C ALA A 93 -1.40 0.10 -5.88
N ALA A 94 -1.09 1.15 -5.12
CA ALA A 94 -0.24 1.05 -3.94
C ALA A 94 -0.85 0.15 -2.85
N TRP A 95 -2.17 0.23 -2.65
CA TRP A 95 -2.91 -0.69 -1.78
C TRP A 95 -2.80 -2.13 -2.27
N LEU A 96 -2.96 -2.38 -3.57
CA LEU A 96 -2.86 -3.73 -4.15
C LEU A 96 -1.45 -4.32 -3.94
N VAL A 97 -0.40 -3.52 -4.13
CA VAL A 97 0.99 -3.93 -3.83
C VAL A 97 1.12 -4.33 -2.36
N ARG A 98 0.55 -3.55 -1.43
CA ARG A 98 0.57 -3.90 0.00
C ARG A 98 -0.23 -5.16 0.32
N ALA A 99 -1.41 -5.31 -0.28
CA ALA A 99 -2.24 -6.49 -0.17
C ALA A 99 -1.50 -7.76 -0.63
N LEU A 100 -0.78 -7.68 -1.76
CA LEU A 100 -0.08 -8.83 -2.33
C LEU A 100 1.22 -9.19 -1.59
N PHE A 101 2.01 -8.20 -1.16
CA PHE A 101 3.33 -8.48 -0.59
C PHE A 101 3.35 -8.57 0.95
N HIS A 102 2.37 -7.98 1.64
CA HIS A 102 2.44 -7.82 3.09
C HIS A 102 1.24 -8.35 3.87
N HIS A 103 0.07 -8.50 3.23
CA HIS A 103 -1.13 -9.04 3.87
C HIS A 103 -1.36 -10.49 3.46
N GLY A 104 -1.54 -11.38 4.44
CA GLY A 104 -1.78 -12.81 4.20
C GLY A 104 -3.24 -13.20 4.28
N ARG A 105 -4.10 -12.26 4.74
CA ARG A 105 -5.51 -12.49 5.05
C ARG A 105 -6.35 -11.39 4.43
N LEU A 106 -7.50 -11.77 3.88
CA LEU A 106 -8.46 -10.82 3.28
C LEU A 106 -8.87 -9.71 4.27
N GLY A 107 -9.10 -10.06 5.54
CA GLY A 107 -9.45 -9.07 6.57
C GLY A 107 -8.38 -7.99 6.78
N ALA A 108 -7.10 -8.36 6.72
CA ALA A 108 -6.00 -7.39 6.81
C ALA A 108 -5.93 -6.48 5.58
N ALA A 109 -6.17 -7.04 4.39
CA ALA A 109 -6.26 -6.26 3.14
C ALA A 109 -7.46 -5.28 3.14
N LEU A 110 -8.60 -5.66 3.73
CA LEU A 110 -9.77 -4.78 3.87
C LEU A 110 -9.54 -3.67 4.90
N ALA A 111 -8.91 -3.98 6.04
CA ALA A 111 -8.51 -2.98 7.01
C ALA A 111 -7.52 -1.97 6.38
N ASP A 112 -6.61 -2.46 5.56
CA ASP A 112 -5.71 -1.62 4.78
C ASP A 112 -6.47 -0.75 3.77
N LEU A 113 -7.46 -1.30 3.07
CA LEU A 113 -8.27 -0.52 2.13
C LEU A 113 -8.98 0.63 2.84
N ALA A 114 -9.55 0.37 4.02
CA ALA A 114 -10.19 1.39 4.85
C ALA A 114 -9.19 2.46 5.32
N LEU A 115 -7.99 2.05 5.76
CA LEU A 115 -6.92 2.97 6.15
C LEU A 115 -6.48 3.84 4.96
N THR A 116 -6.36 3.23 3.78
CA THR A 116 -5.96 3.91 2.55
C THR A 116 -7.02 4.92 2.09
N ALA A 117 -8.30 4.57 2.19
CA ALA A 117 -9.39 5.50 1.93
C ALA A 117 -9.39 6.67 2.92
N LEU A 118 -9.18 6.40 4.21
CA LEU A 118 -9.06 7.43 5.25
C LEU A 118 -7.87 8.35 5.00
N ALA A 119 -6.72 7.81 4.61
CA ALA A 119 -5.53 8.58 4.27
C ALA A 119 -5.80 9.51 3.08
N LEU A 120 -6.45 9.00 2.03
CA LEU A 120 -6.81 9.81 0.86
C LEU A 120 -7.77 10.94 1.24
N ALA A 121 -8.78 10.66 2.04
CA ALA A 121 -9.70 11.67 2.55
C ALA A 121 -8.95 12.74 3.38
N ALA A 122 -8.09 12.34 4.30
CA ALA A 122 -7.29 13.26 5.12
C ALA A 122 -6.39 14.18 4.25
N GLY A 123 -5.71 13.61 3.25
CA GLY A 123 -4.89 14.38 2.32
C GLY A 123 -5.69 15.38 1.49
N ILE A 124 -6.86 14.98 0.97
CA ILE A 124 -7.75 15.87 0.21
C ILE A 124 -8.28 17.00 1.10
N VAL A 125 -8.76 16.69 2.29
CA VAL A 125 -9.29 17.68 3.25
C VAL A 125 -8.19 18.68 3.61
N ALA A 126 -7.00 18.22 3.98
CA ALA A 126 -5.87 19.09 4.30
C ALA A 126 -5.47 19.98 3.12
N ALA A 127 -5.37 19.42 1.92
CA ALA A 127 -5.03 20.18 0.71
C ALA A 127 -6.09 21.26 0.40
N ARG A 128 -7.38 20.95 0.56
CA ARG A 128 -8.47 21.90 0.27
C ARG A 128 -8.53 23.05 1.27
N HIS A 129 -8.30 22.78 2.56
CA HIS A 129 -8.37 23.82 3.59
C HIS A 129 -7.12 24.70 3.67
N THR A 130 -5.97 24.19 3.24
CA THR A 130 -4.68 24.91 3.37
C THR A 130 -4.08 25.37 2.04
N ALA A 131 -4.67 24.95 0.91
CA ALA A 131 -4.13 25.15 -0.43
C ALA A 131 -2.67 24.63 -0.59
N SER A 132 -2.23 23.71 0.26
CA SER A 132 -0.86 23.19 0.30
C SER A 132 -0.81 21.73 -0.11
N VAL A 133 -0.16 21.45 -1.25
CA VAL A 133 0.09 20.09 -1.75
C VAL A 133 0.96 19.31 -0.77
N THR A 134 1.98 19.95 -0.21
CA THR A 134 2.88 19.36 0.79
C THR A 134 2.12 18.88 2.01
N LEU A 135 1.20 19.71 2.54
CA LEU A 135 0.44 19.38 3.72
C LEU A 135 -0.58 18.27 3.43
N GLY A 136 -1.20 18.29 2.25
CA GLY A 136 -2.05 17.20 1.78
C GLY A 136 -1.31 15.86 1.67
N ALA A 137 -0.12 15.87 1.05
CA ALA A 137 0.73 14.69 0.94
C ALA A 137 1.20 14.21 2.33
N TRP A 138 1.58 15.13 3.21
CA TRP A 138 1.96 14.81 4.59
C TRP A 138 0.83 14.14 5.34
N SER A 139 -0.38 14.71 5.33
CA SER A 139 -1.56 14.12 5.97
C SER A 139 -1.89 12.73 5.43
N PHE A 140 -1.78 12.53 4.11
CA PHE A 140 -1.94 11.21 3.50
C PHE A 140 -0.89 10.22 4.04
N PHE A 141 0.41 10.54 3.94
CA PHE A 141 1.46 9.62 4.34
C PHE A 141 1.51 9.37 5.85
N LEU A 142 1.13 10.35 6.66
CA LEU A 142 1.01 10.22 8.11
C LEU A 142 -0.02 9.16 8.50
N VAL A 143 -1.21 9.21 7.89
CA VAL A 143 -2.23 8.18 8.10
C VAL A 143 -1.76 6.84 7.55
N GLN A 144 -1.09 6.83 6.39
CA GLN A 144 -0.54 5.58 5.83
C GLN A 144 0.53 4.94 6.71
N ALA A 145 1.28 5.71 7.50
CA ALA A 145 2.26 5.16 8.43
C ALA A 145 1.63 4.28 9.54
N LEU A 146 0.31 4.42 9.79
CA LEU A 146 -0.43 3.57 10.73
C LEU A 146 -0.63 2.14 10.24
N TRP A 147 -0.30 1.83 8.98
CA TRP A 147 -0.38 0.47 8.42
C TRP A 147 0.39 -0.56 9.25
N VAL A 148 1.46 -0.16 9.92
CA VAL A 148 2.27 -1.04 10.78
C VAL A 148 1.46 -1.73 11.90
N PHE A 149 0.30 -1.17 12.26
CA PHE A 149 -0.60 -1.74 13.26
C PHE A 149 -1.53 -2.83 12.70
N ILE A 150 -1.57 -3.02 11.38
CA ILE A 150 -2.39 -4.06 10.75
C ILE A 150 -1.60 -5.39 10.81
N PRO A 151 -2.17 -6.46 11.40
CA PRO A 151 -1.51 -7.75 11.49
C PRO A 151 -1.13 -8.30 10.10
N SER A 152 0.14 -8.61 9.91
CA SER A 152 0.70 -9.08 8.64
C SER A 152 0.77 -10.61 8.57
N ALA A 153 0.87 -11.17 7.35
CA ALA A 153 0.97 -12.63 7.13
C ALA A 153 2.13 -13.29 7.88
N HIS A 154 3.19 -12.51 8.08
CA HIS A 154 4.46 -12.98 8.64
C HIS A 154 4.51 -12.77 10.15
N ASP A 155 3.35 -12.69 10.81
CA ASP A 155 3.27 -12.64 12.26
C ASP A 155 3.40 -14.03 12.87
N PRO A 156 4.46 -14.31 13.65
CA PRO A 156 4.69 -15.65 14.20
C PRO A 156 3.49 -16.16 14.99
N ALA A 157 2.80 -15.26 15.72
CA ALA A 157 1.60 -15.59 16.47
C ALA A 157 0.41 -15.99 15.58
N ALA A 158 0.27 -15.40 14.39
CA ALA A 158 -0.77 -15.76 13.44
C ALA A 158 -0.44 -17.07 12.70
N ALA A 159 0.84 -17.31 12.41
CA ALA A 159 1.29 -18.57 11.81
C ALA A 159 1.10 -19.77 12.76
N ASP A 160 1.30 -19.56 14.06
CA ASP A 160 1.13 -20.60 15.08
C ASP A 160 -0.36 -21.02 15.25
N ASP A 161 -1.28 -20.05 15.19
CA ASP A 161 -2.73 -20.29 15.22
C ASP A 161 -3.20 -21.09 14.00
N ASP A 162 -2.77 -20.73 12.79
CA ASP A 162 -3.15 -21.47 11.57
C ASP A 162 -2.52 -22.88 11.52
N ALA A 163 -1.27 -23.05 11.97
CA ALA A 163 -0.63 -24.37 12.11
C ALA A 163 -1.41 -25.26 13.11
N THR A 164 -1.85 -24.68 14.22
CA THR A 164 -2.65 -25.38 15.24
C THR A 164 -4.01 -25.81 14.68
N ARG A 165 -4.71 -24.93 13.93
CA ARG A 165 -5.97 -25.27 13.27
C ARG A 165 -5.81 -26.37 12.22
N PHE A 166 -4.76 -26.30 11.41
CA PHE A 166 -4.50 -27.32 10.39
C PHE A 166 -4.18 -28.68 11.04
N ALA A 167 -3.38 -28.70 12.10
CA ALA A 167 -3.09 -29.90 12.87
C ALA A 167 -4.37 -30.51 13.48
N ALA A 168 -5.25 -29.66 14.04
CA ALA A 168 -6.55 -30.08 14.57
C ALA A 168 -7.47 -30.65 13.46
N ALA A 169 -7.50 -30.02 12.29
CA ALA A 169 -8.26 -30.51 11.13
C ALA A 169 -7.73 -31.86 10.63
N ALA A 170 -6.41 -32.03 10.53
CA ALA A 170 -5.77 -33.27 10.13
C ALA A 170 -6.00 -34.41 11.14
N ALA A 171 -6.03 -34.11 12.44
CA ALA A 171 -6.37 -35.08 13.49
C ALA A 171 -7.84 -35.54 13.38
N ARG A 172 -8.76 -34.61 13.12
CA ARG A 172 -10.18 -34.92 12.89
C ARG A 172 -10.38 -35.77 11.63
N ALA A 173 -9.66 -35.48 10.54
CA ALA A 173 -9.71 -36.29 9.33
C ALA A 173 -9.20 -37.72 9.56
N ARG A 174 -8.08 -37.87 10.29
CA ARG A 174 -7.51 -39.20 10.62
C ARG A 174 -8.44 -40.04 11.50
N THR A 175 -9.05 -39.42 12.50
CA THR A 175 -10.03 -40.10 13.37
C THR A 175 -11.31 -40.48 12.64
N ALA A 176 -11.78 -39.67 11.70
CA ALA A 176 -12.91 -40.02 10.83
C ALA A 176 -12.57 -41.20 9.90
N TRP A 177 -11.37 -41.22 9.33
CA TRP A 177 -10.89 -42.32 8.48
C TRP A 177 -10.81 -43.65 9.24
N ALA A 178 -10.27 -43.64 10.45
CA ALA A 178 -10.17 -44.85 11.28
C ALA A 178 -11.55 -45.45 11.62
N ARG A 179 -12.58 -44.60 11.79
CA ARG A 179 -13.96 -45.06 12.03
C ARG A 179 -14.56 -45.76 10.81
N LEU A 180 -14.27 -45.28 9.60
CA LEU A 180 -14.76 -45.90 8.36
C LEU A 180 -14.13 -47.27 8.11
N GLN A 181 -12.87 -47.47 8.50
CA GLN A 181 -12.20 -48.76 8.34
C GLN A 181 -12.61 -49.81 9.38
N GLY A 182 -13.12 -49.40 10.55
CA GLY A 182 -13.59 -50.31 11.60
C GLY A 182 -15.05 -50.76 11.47
N GLN A 183 -15.75 -50.37 10.40
CA GLN A 183 -17.16 -50.71 10.15
C GLN A 183 -17.34 -51.72 8.98
N GLY A 184 -16.26 -52.32 8.48
CA GLY A 184 -16.29 -53.44 7.51
C GLY A 184 -15.83 -54.73 8.16
#